data_AF-A0A939PQF4-F1
#
_entry.id   AF-A0A939PQF4-F1
#
_cell.length_a   1.000
_cell.length_b   1.000
_cell.length_c   1.000
_cell.angle_alpha   90.00
_cell.angle_beta   90.00
_cell.angle_gamma   90.00
#
_symmetry.space_group_name_H-M   'P 1'
#
loop_
_entity.id
_entity.type
_entity.pdbx_description
1 polymer ?
#
loop_
_entity_poly.entity_id
_entity_poly.type
_entity_poly.pdbx_seq_one_letter_code
_entity_poly.pdbx_strand_id
1 'polypeptide(L)'
;MSRTELEMAKTYGIPELPARMPADVQLVGADLNSNDCRQWLVNTVSESDPAIFVFLDQLLHDWWISLARGQIINAHSAVLPHARGMFAIEQVAASQDFSRFVRAAGATAHYVDNGVDTGPVILARRLAAPFSHESIWSCKGQSFLTAFDLILQLAESLRDDPESLPVGHRLDARDAPVFSRREFTPSVRAAAEQGFLAMKSRDAMSSANASASVAQSR
;
A
#
# COMPACT_ATOMS: atom_id res chain seq x y z
N MET A 1 8.76 15.95 1.12
CA MET A 1 8.40 14.72 1.84
C MET A 1 6.98 14.80 2.36
N SER A 2 6.23 13.72 2.26
CA SER A 2 4.88 13.58 2.84
C SER A 2 4.95 13.51 4.38
N ARG A 3 3.80 13.70 5.07
CA ARG A 3 3.75 13.56 6.55
C ARG A 3 4.14 12.15 6.99
N THR A 4 3.72 11.13 6.24
CA THR A 4 4.11 9.73 6.45
C THR A 4 5.63 9.55 6.33
N GLU A 5 6.25 10.06 5.28
CA GLU A 5 7.71 9.97 5.10
C GLU A 5 8.47 10.69 6.22
N LEU A 6 7.96 11.82 6.71
CA LEU A 6 8.55 12.51 7.85
C LEU A 6 8.47 11.66 9.12
N GLU A 7 7.36 10.98 9.39
CA GLU A 7 7.24 10.06 10.53
C GLU A 7 8.15 8.84 10.37
N MET A 8 8.27 8.30 9.16
CA MET A 8 9.22 7.22 8.88
C MET A 8 10.66 7.67 9.11
N ALA A 9 11.05 8.85 8.61
CA ALA A 9 12.39 9.40 8.81
C ALA A 9 12.71 9.66 10.28
N LYS A 10 11.73 10.12 11.08
CA LYS A 10 11.88 10.26 12.53
C LYS A 10 12.07 8.91 13.23
N THR A 11 11.34 7.89 12.80
CA THR A 11 11.32 6.57 13.46
C THR A 11 12.51 5.70 13.07
N TYR A 12 12.84 5.68 11.79
CA TYR A 12 13.81 4.75 11.18
C TYR A 12 15.08 5.44 10.67
N GLY A 13 15.14 6.77 10.71
CA GLY A 13 16.20 7.55 10.08
C GLY A 13 16.00 7.71 8.58
N ILE A 14 16.90 8.48 7.96
CA ILE A 14 16.98 8.62 6.51
C ILE A 14 18.13 7.72 6.04
N PRO A 15 17.91 6.77 5.11
CA PRO A 15 19.00 5.97 4.56
C PRO A 15 20.07 6.84 3.92
N GLU A 16 21.34 6.50 4.13
CA GLU A 16 22.42 7.11 3.35
C GLU A 16 22.25 6.76 1.87
N LEU A 17 22.34 7.77 1.01
CA LEU A 17 22.37 7.51 -0.43
C LEU A 17 23.69 6.81 -0.79
N PRO A 18 23.65 5.79 -1.65
CA PRO A 18 24.88 5.15 -2.09
C PRO A 18 25.75 6.18 -2.82
N ALA A 19 27.06 6.20 -2.54
CA ALA A 19 28.02 7.13 -3.16
C ALA A 19 28.04 7.02 -4.70
N ARG A 20 27.65 5.86 -5.23
CA ARG A 20 27.43 5.61 -6.65
C ARG A 20 26.17 4.76 -6.80
N MET A 21 25.30 5.15 -7.72
CA MET A 21 24.15 4.32 -8.10
C MET A 21 24.62 3.00 -8.71
N PRO A 22 24.03 1.85 -8.31
CA PRO A 22 24.28 0.58 -8.97
C PRO A 22 24.03 0.67 -10.48
N ALA A 23 24.79 -0.09 -11.27
CA ALA A 23 24.74 -0.01 -12.74
C ALA A 23 23.39 -0.47 -13.32
N ASP A 24 22.66 -1.28 -12.57
CA ASP A 24 21.33 -1.81 -12.83
C ASP A 24 20.20 -0.86 -12.40
N VAL A 25 20.50 0.29 -11.79
CA VAL A 25 19.49 1.30 -11.44
C VAL A 25 19.44 2.39 -12.52
N GLN A 26 18.26 2.58 -13.09
CA GLN A 26 17.98 3.63 -14.06
C GLN A 26 17.05 4.69 -13.46
N LEU A 27 17.37 5.96 -13.67
CA LEU A 27 16.52 7.09 -13.28
C LEU A 27 15.71 7.54 -14.50
N VAL A 28 14.41 7.22 -14.51
CA VAL A 28 13.51 7.47 -15.65
C VAL A 28 12.65 8.74 -15.49
N GLY A 29 12.94 9.55 -14.46
CA GLY A 29 12.20 10.77 -14.15
C GLY A 29 10.87 10.52 -13.43
N ALA A 30 10.00 11.54 -13.43
CA ALA A 30 8.74 11.50 -12.69
C ALA A 30 7.55 10.93 -13.48
N ASP A 31 7.65 10.83 -14.81
CA ASP A 31 6.56 10.38 -15.68
C ASP A 31 6.82 8.95 -16.17
N LEU A 32 6.18 7.99 -15.50
CA LEU A 32 6.24 6.57 -15.88
C LEU A 32 5.49 6.26 -17.19
N ASN A 33 4.68 7.21 -17.69
CA ASN A 33 3.97 7.08 -18.95
C ASN A 33 4.69 7.75 -20.12
N SER A 34 5.93 8.20 -19.89
CA SER A 34 6.78 8.80 -20.92
C SER A 34 7.12 7.81 -22.05
N ASN A 35 7.45 8.36 -23.22
CA ASN A 35 7.91 7.56 -24.36
C ASN A 35 9.19 6.77 -24.04
N ASP A 36 10.07 7.30 -23.20
CA ASP A 36 11.29 6.63 -22.78
C ASP A 36 10.99 5.38 -21.94
N CYS A 37 10.07 5.48 -20.97
CA CYS A 37 9.59 4.33 -20.21
C CYS A 37 8.92 3.28 -21.11
N ARG A 38 8.14 3.74 -22.10
CA ARG A 38 7.52 2.84 -23.09
C ARG A 38 8.56 2.10 -23.91
N GLN A 39 9.57 2.79 -24.43
CA GLN A 39 10.62 2.17 -25.24
C GLN A 39 11.48 1.22 -24.40
N TRP A 40 11.78 1.59 -23.16
CA TRP A 40 12.44 0.72 -22.20
C TRP A 40 11.67 -0.59 -22.03
N LEU A 41 10.36 -0.51 -21.74
CA LEU A 41 9.54 -1.71 -21.55
C LEU A 41 9.50 -2.58 -22.81
N VAL A 42 9.34 -1.97 -24.00
CA VAL A 42 9.36 -2.68 -25.28
C VAL A 42 10.66 -3.49 -25.44
N ASN A 43 11.80 -2.88 -25.13
CA ASN A 43 13.09 -3.57 -25.22
C ASN A 43 13.18 -4.70 -24.19
N THR A 44 12.81 -4.43 -22.93
CA THR A 44 12.87 -5.44 -21.85
C THR A 44 12.02 -6.68 -22.14
N VAL A 45 10.77 -6.50 -22.60
CA VAL A 45 9.87 -7.62 -22.91
C VAL A 45 10.22 -8.33 -24.23
N SER A 46 11.07 -7.73 -25.07
CA SER A 46 11.61 -8.38 -26.26
C SER A 46 12.78 -9.32 -25.94
N GLU A 47 13.47 -9.06 -24.84
CA GLU A 47 14.64 -9.83 -24.39
C GLU A 47 14.28 -10.89 -23.33
N SER A 48 13.20 -10.68 -22.58
CA SER A 48 12.80 -11.53 -21.44
C SER A 48 11.29 -11.46 -21.16
N ASP A 49 10.78 -12.27 -20.22
CA ASP A 49 9.43 -12.12 -19.64
C ASP A 49 9.55 -11.59 -18.20
N PRO A 50 9.63 -10.26 -18.00
CA PRO A 50 9.92 -9.69 -16.70
C PRO A 50 8.71 -9.69 -15.78
N ALA A 51 8.89 -10.13 -14.53
CA ALA A 51 7.98 -9.77 -13.45
C ALA A 51 8.27 -8.33 -12.98
N ILE A 52 7.29 -7.45 -13.09
CA ILE A 52 7.45 -6.02 -12.79
C ILE A 52 6.82 -5.72 -11.43
N PHE A 53 7.62 -5.27 -10.48
CA PHE A 53 7.15 -4.83 -9.17
C PHE A 53 7.10 -3.31 -9.10
N VAL A 54 5.98 -2.78 -8.60
CA VAL A 54 5.78 -1.33 -8.49
C VAL A 54 5.19 -0.96 -7.14
N PHE A 55 5.51 0.25 -6.70
CA PHE A 55 4.89 0.90 -5.55
C PHE A 55 4.59 2.34 -5.98
N LEU A 56 3.39 2.57 -6.50
CA LEU A 56 3.07 3.76 -7.29
C LEU A 56 2.12 4.71 -6.60
N ASP A 57 2.22 5.97 -6.99
CA ASP A 57 1.21 7.01 -6.78
C ASP A 57 0.67 7.58 -8.11
N GLN A 58 0.92 6.86 -9.21
CA GLN A 58 0.54 7.21 -10.59
C GLN A 58 -0.19 6.05 -11.28
N LEU A 59 -1.15 6.39 -12.14
CA LEU A 59 -1.83 5.42 -12.98
C LEU A 59 -0.96 5.10 -14.20
N LEU A 60 -0.76 3.81 -14.44
CA LEU A 60 -0.08 3.33 -15.65
C LEU A 60 -1.04 3.35 -16.84
N HIS A 61 -0.54 3.77 -17.99
CA HIS A 61 -1.28 3.67 -19.26
C HIS A 61 -1.47 2.19 -19.66
N ASP A 62 -2.53 1.90 -20.42
CA ASP A 62 -2.91 0.56 -20.86
C ASP A 62 -1.80 -0.22 -21.59
N TRP A 63 -0.86 0.50 -22.23
CA TRP A 63 0.27 -0.14 -22.90
C TRP A 63 1.21 -0.85 -21.92
N TRP A 64 1.31 -0.43 -20.66
CA TRP A 64 2.08 -1.15 -19.64
C TRP A 64 1.52 -2.55 -19.44
N ILE A 65 0.23 -2.62 -19.16
CA ILE A 65 -0.51 -3.87 -18.91
C ILE A 65 -0.42 -4.78 -20.13
N SER A 66 -0.55 -4.20 -21.33
CA SER A 66 -0.53 -4.95 -22.58
C SER A 66 0.86 -5.52 -22.89
N LEU A 67 1.91 -4.70 -22.80
CA LEU A 67 3.29 -5.12 -23.10
C LEU A 67 3.83 -6.09 -22.06
N ALA A 68 3.54 -5.87 -20.78
CA ALA A 68 3.92 -6.76 -19.68
C ALA A 68 3.00 -7.98 -19.52
N ARG A 69 2.03 -8.19 -20.43
CA ARG A 69 1.08 -9.32 -20.39
C ARG A 69 0.34 -9.46 -19.05
N GLY A 70 0.09 -8.34 -18.38
CA GLY A 70 -0.52 -8.29 -17.05
C GLY A 70 0.38 -8.69 -15.87
N GLN A 71 1.66 -8.97 -16.09
CA GLN A 71 2.64 -9.36 -15.05
C GLN A 71 3.23 -8.15 -14.31
N ILE A 72 2.38 -7.20 -13.94
CA ILE A 72 2.75 -6.03 -13.13
C ILE A 72 2.10 -6.20 -11.76
N ILE A 73 2.92 -6.26 -10.72
CA ILE A 73 2.51 -6.42 -9.33
C ILE A 73 2.70 -5.08 -8.63
N ASN A 74 1.60 -4.48 -8.19
CA ASN A 74 1.63 -3.30 -7.34
C ASN A 74 1.50 -3.71 -5.87
N ALA A 75 2.25 -3.05 -4.98
CA ALA A 75 1.95 -3.07 -3.56
C ALA A 75 1.22 -1.80 -3.13
N HIS A 76 -0.06 -1.97 -2.81
CA HIS A 76 -0.91 -0.93 -2.27
C HIS A 76 -0.79 -0.87 -0.75
N SER A 77 -0.65 0.33 -0.20
CA SER A 77 -0.47 0.58 1.23
C SER A 77 -1.80 0.65 2.01
N ALA A 78 -2.72 -0.24 1.65
CA ALA A 78 -3.93 -0.58 2.38
C ALA A 78 -4.37 -2.02 2.03
N VAL A 79 -5.18 -2.63 2.87
CA VAL A 79 -5.77 -3.95 2.60
C VAL A 79 -6.97 -3.81 1.66
N LEU A 80 -6.92 -4.52 0.53
CA LEU A 80 -8.01 -4.61 -0.44
C LEU A 80 -9.05 -5.67 -0.02
N PRO A 81 -10.34 -5.46 -0.32
CA PRO A 81 -10.91 -4.31 -1.03
C PRO A 81 -11.27 -3.15 -0.08
N HIS A 82 -10.87 -3.19 1.19
CA HIS A 82 -11.46 -2.31 2.21
C HIS A 82 -11.19 -0.81 2.02
N ALA A 83 -10.07 -0.46 1.38
CA ALA A 83 -9.75 0.91 0.97
C ALA A 83 -8.88 0.93 -0.30
N ARG A 84 -9.37 1.56 -1.37
CA ARG A 84 -8.69 1.68 -2.67
C ARG A 84 -8.28 3.13 -2.96
N GLY A 85 -7.30 3.30 -3.82
CA GLY A 85 -6.84 4.60 -4.31
C GLY A 85 -6.01 5.37 -3.29
N MET A 86 -6.02 6.69 -3.43
CA MET A 86 -5.04 7.57 -2.78
C MET A 86 -5.44 7.95 -1.35
N PHE A 87 -4.46 7.98 -0.44
CA PHE A 87 -4.69 8.29 0.98
C PHE A 87 -5.77 7.39 1.61
N ALA A 88 -5.77 6.12 1.21
CA ALA A 88 -6.85 5.18 1.47
C ALA A 88 -7.22 5.04 2.96
N ILE A 89 -6.25 4.73 3.83
CA ILE A 89 -6.55 4.53 5.26
C ILE A 89 -6.81 5.85 5.98
N GLU A 90 -6.23 6.95 5.49
CA GLU A 90 -6.43 8.29 6.01
C GLU A 90 -7.87 8.76 5.75
N GLN A 91 -8.40 8.52 4.55
CA GLN A 91 -9.78 8.86 4.22
C GLN A 91 -10.79 7.95 4.94
N VAL A 92 -10.45 6.69 5.21
CA VAL A 92 -11.23 5.85 6.14
C VAL A 92 -11.18 6.41 7.57
N ALA A 93 -10.03 6.89 8.04
CA ALA A 93 -9.93 7.49 9.36
C ALA A 93 -10.77 8.77 9.48
N ALA A 94 -10.88 9.56 8.41
CA ALA A 94 -11.70 10.77 8.38
C ALA A 94 -13.19 10.51 8.60
N SER A 95 -13.70 9.33 8.22
CA SER A 95 -15.09 8.93 8.48
C SER A 95 -15.30 8.26 9.84
N GLN A 96 -14.23 8.02 10.61
CA GLN A 96 -14.26 7.32 11.90
C GLN A 96 -14.89 5.92 11.86
N ASP A 97 -14.88 5.26 10.70
CA ASP A 97 -15.34 3.87 10.56
C ASP A 97 -14.30 2.90 11.15
N PHE A 98 -14.41 2.66 12.46
CA PHE A 98 -13.50 1.79 13.22
C PHE A 98 -13.35 0.41 12.59
N SER A 99 -14.47 -0.21 12.19
CA SER A 99 -14.47 -1.57 11.67
C SER A 99 -13.74 -1.65 10.33
N ARG A 100 -13.99 -0.69 9.43
CA ARG A 100 -13.28 -0.60 8.16
C ARG A 100 -11.82 -0.22 8.34
N PHE A 101 -11.50 0.72 9.23
CA PHE A 101 -10.13 1.12 9.49
C PHE A 101 -9.27 -0.05 9.93
N VAL A 102 -9.75 -0.82 10.91
CA VAL A 102 -9.06 -2.02 11.42
C VAL A 102 -8.85 -3.06 10.32
N ARG A 103 -9.79 -3.19 9.37
CA ARG A 103 -9.68 -4.07 8.21
C ARG A 103 -8.76 -3.54 7.11
N ALA A 104 -8.70 -2.22 6.92
CA ALA A 104 -7.97 -1.56 5.84
C ALA A 104 -6.50 -1.26 6.18
N ALA A 105 -6.16 -1.08 7.46
CA ALA A 105 -4.79 -0.81 7.88
C ALA A 105 -3.87 -2.02 7.62
N GLY A 106 -2.86 -1.84 6.78
CA GLY A 106 -1.99 -2.89 6.26
C GLY A 106 -1.59 -2.61 4.83
N ALA A 107 -1.30 -3.67 4.06
CA ALA A 107 -0.94 -3.58 2.66
C ALA A 107 -1.43 -4.78 1.86
N THR A 108 -1.46 -4.62 0.54
CA THR A 108 -1.84 -5.65 -0.44
C THR A 108 -0.88 -5.63 -1.61
N ALA A 109 -0.33 -6.78 -1.99
CA ALA A 109 0.29 -6.98 -3.29
C ALA A 109 -0.74 -7.60 -4.24
N HIS A 110 -0.98 -6.95 -5.38
CA HIS A 110 -1.97 -7.36 -6.37
C HIS A 110 -1.48 -7.11 -7.78
N TYR A 111 -2.01 -7.85 -8.75
CA TYR A 111 -1.79 -7.54 -10.15
C TYR A 111 -2.45 -6.22 -10.53
N VAL A 112 -1.84 -5.47 -11.44
CA VAL A 112 -2.39 -4.24 -12.01
C VAL A 112 -3.33 -4.60 -13.16
N ASP A 113 -4.50 -3.97 -13.18
CA ASP A 113 -5.43 -3.96 -14.32
C ASP A 113 -5.86 -2.52 -14.63
N ASN A 114 -6.80 -2.33 -15.56
CA ASN A 114 -7.22 -1.00 -15.99
C ASN A 114 -8.05 -0.22 -14.95
N GLY A 115 -8.38 -0.84 -13.80
CA GLY A 115 -9.08 -0.16 -12.71
C GLY A 115 -8.14 0.29 -11.60
N VAL A 116 -8.70 1.00 -10.61
CA VAL A 116 -7.94 1.45 -9.44
C VAL A 116 -8.01 0.38 -8.35
N ASP A 117 -6.88 -0.31 -8.17
CA ASP A 117 -6.70 -1.37 -7.17
C ASP A 117 -7.79 -2.47 -7.25
N THR A 118 -8.11 -2.90 -8.48
CA THR A 118 -9.14 -3.93 -8.77
C THR A 118 -8.59 -5.26 -9.24
N GLY A 119 -7.29 -5.33 -9.53
CA GLY A 119 -6.68 -6.54 -10.02
C GLY A 119 -6.62 -7.67 -8.98
N PRO A 120 -6.35 -8.91 -9.41
CA PRO A 120 -6.27 -10.06 -8.52
C PRO A 120 -5.27 -9.87 -7.38
N VAL A 121 -5.72 -10.07 -6.14
CA VAL A 121 -4.90 -9.97 -4.93
C VAL A 121 -4.03 -11.22 -4.78
N ILE A 122 -2.72 -11.03 -4.63
CA ILE A 122 -1.75 -12.11 -4.46
C ILE A 122 -1.50 -12.36 -2.96
N LEU A 123 -1.08 -11.32 -2.24
CA LEU A 123 -0.87 -11.34 -0.80
C LEU A 123 -1.50 -10.11 -0.16
N ALA A 124 -2.03 -10.26 1.04
CA ALA A 124 -2.49 -9.13 1.85
C ALA A 124 -2.10 -9.36 3.30
N ARG A 125 -1.68 -8.30 3.98
CA ARG A 125 -1.33 -8.33 5.40
C ARG A 125 -1.95 -7.14 6.11
N ARG A 126 -2.79 -7.43 7.10
CA ARG A 126 -3.41 -6.44 7.99
C ARG A 126 -2.51 -6.18 9.18
N LEU A 127 -2.47 -4.93 9.65
CA LEU A 127 -1.82 -4.62 10.92
C LEU A 127 -2.66 -5.18 12.07
N ALA A 128 -2.04 -5.95 12.96
CA ALA A 128 -2.75 -6.55 14.09
C ALA A 128 -3.26 -5.51 15.09
N ALA A 129 -2.45 -4.46 15.33
CA ALA A 129 -2.74 -3.39 16.28
C ALA A 129 -2.52 -2.01 15.64
N PRO A 130 -3.36 -1.56 14.69
CA PRO A 130 -3.13 -0.29 13.98
C PRO A 130 -3.17 0.94 14.91
N PHE A 131 -3.82 0.83 16.07
CA PHE A 131 -3.91 1.91 17.07
C PHE A 131 -2.74 1.95 18.07
N SER A 132 -1.77 1.02 18.00
CA SER A 132 -0.53 1.12 18.79
C SER A 132 0.36 2.28 18.31
N HIS A 133 0.16 2.74 17.08
CA HIS A 133 0.89 3.86 16.48
C HIS A 133 0.42 5.22 17.03
N GLU A 134 1.33 6.19 17.15
CA GLU A 134 1.04 7.51 17.75
C GLU A 134 0.06 8.34 16.91
N SER A 135 0.20 8.27 15.59
CA SER A 135 -0.60 9.04 14.63
C SER A 135 -1.01 8.19 13.43
N ILE A 136 -2.00 8.66 12.67
CA ILE A 136 -2.39 8.06 11.38
C ILE A 136 -1.20 7.97 10.42
N TRP A 137 -0.27 8.92 10.47
CA TRP A 137 0.92 8.96 9.62
C TRP A 137 1.94 7.90 10.01
N SER A 138 2.18 7.67 11.30
CA SER A 138 3.03 6.57 11.76
C SER A 138 2.40 5.19 11.46
N CYS A 139 1.07 5.07 11.57
CA CYS A 139 0.33 3.88 11.13
C CYS A 139 0.47 3.65 9.62
N LYS A 140 0.37 4.72 8.81
CA LYS A 140 0.59 4.65 7.37
C LYS A 140 2.02 4.26 7.01
N GLY A 141 2.99 4.74 7.77
CA GLY A 141 4.40 4.34 7.61
C GLY A 141 4.58 2.84 7.80
N GLN A 142 3.90 2.25 8.80
CA GLN A 142 3.90 0.79 8.96
C GLN A 142 3.23 0.07 7.80
N SER A 143 2.17 0.63 7.21
CA SER A 143 1.59 0.10 5.96
C SER A 143 2.58 0.16 4.79
N PHE A 144 3.41 1.21 4.67
CA PHE A 144 4.47 1.27 3.64
C PHE A 144 5.51 0.17 3.84
N LEU A 145 6.02 -0.01 5.06
CA LEU A 145 6.94 -1.11 5.35
C LEU A 145 6.34 -2.48 5.04
N THR A 146 5.07 -2.67 5.43
CA THR A 146 4.34 -3.91 5.11
C THR A 146 4.22 -4.11 3.60
N ALA A 147 3.98 -3.05 2.82
CA ALA A 147 3.94 -3.13 1.37
C ALA A 147 5.30 -3.54 0.77
N PHE A 148 6.40 -2.98 1.29
CA PHE A 148 7.75 -3.36 0.88
C PHE A 148 8.08 -4.81 1.24
N ASP A 149 7.70 -5.27 2.43
CA ASP A 149 7.86 -6.68 2.81
C ASP A 149 7.13 -7.63 1.86
N LEU A 150 5.92 -7.26 1.41
CA LEU A 150 5.14 -8.09 0.50
C LEU A 150 5.78 -8.21 -0.89
N ILE A 151 6.31 -7.12 -1.46
CA ILE A 151 7.01 -7.19 -2.75
C ILE A 151 8.31 -7.95 -2.63
N LEU A 152 9.06 -7.79 -1.54
CA LEU A 152 10.30 -8.53 -1.30
C LEU A 152 10.02 -10.03 -1.19
N GLN A 153 9.01 -10.41 -0.40
CA GLN A 153 8.59 -11.80 -0.26
C GLN A 153 8.21 -12.41 -1.62
N LEU A 154 7.48 -11.68 -2.47
CA LEU A 154 7.10 -12.16 -3.79
C LEU A 154 8.30 -12.24 -4.75
N ALA A 155 9.18 -11.23 -4.75
CA ALA A 155 10.37 -11.23 -5.58
C ALA A 155 11.33 -12.38 -5.22
N GLU A 156 11.49 -12.67 -3.93
CA GLU A 156 12.25 -13.83 -3.45
C GLU A 156 11.61 -15.14 -3.90
N SER A 157 10.29 -15.28 -3.76
CA SER A 157 9.56 -16.47 -4.23
C SER A 157 9.71 -16.71 -5.73
N LEU A 158 9.63 -15.65 -6.56
CA LEU A 158 9.80 -15.77 -8.02
C LEU A 158 11.24 -16.04 -8.43
N ARG A 159 12.22 -15.54 -7.66
CA ARG A 159 13.62 -15.86 -7.88
C ARG A 159 13.91 -17.33 -7.60
N ASP A 160 13.29 -17.88 -6.56
CA ASP A 160 13.52 -19.25 -6.13
C ASP A 160 12.75 -20.28 -6.99
N ASP A 161 11.62 -19.89 -7.58
CA ASP A 161 10.83 -20.69 -8.54
C ASP A 161 10.33 -19.84 -9.73
N PRO A 162 11.20 -19.56 -10.72
CA PRO A 162 10.89 -18.65 -11.83
C PRO A 162 9.85 -19.20 -12.82
N GLU A 163 9.56 -20.50 -12.78
CA GLU A 163 8.58 -21.13 -13.66
C GLU A 163 7.15 -21.03 -13.11
N SER A 164 6.99 -20.54 -11.88
CA SER A 164 5.71 -20.45 -11.18
C SER A 164 5.32 -19.01 -10.90
N LEU A 165 4.17 -18.60 -11.43
CA LEU A 165 3.60 -17.28 -11.18
C LEU A 165 2.39 -17.40 -10.22
N PRO A 166 2.26 -16.50 -9.24
CA PRO A 166 1.05 -16.46 -8.43
C PRO A 166 -0.17 -16.13 -9.30
N VAL A 167 -1.30 -16.78 -9.04
CA VAL A 167 -2.53 -16.50 -9.84
C VAL A 167 -3.25 -15.24 -9.36
N GLY A 168 -3.22 -15.03 -8.04
CA GLY A 168 -4.03 -14.01 -7.37
C GLY A 168 -5.54 -14.31 -7.39
N HIS A 169 -6.28 -13.64 -6.52
CA HIS A 169 -7.73 -13.82 -6.38
C HIS A 169 -8.44 -12.47 -6.49
N ARG A 170 -9.43 -12.38 -7.39
CA ARG A 170 -10.26 -11.18 -7.49
C ARG A 170 -11.25 -11.14 -6.33
N LEU A 171 -11.20 -10.04 -5.58
CA LEU A 171 -12.12 -9.80 -4.46
C LEU A 171 -13.30 -8.95 -4.95
N ASP A 172 -14.47 -9.15 -4.35
CA ASP A 172 -15.63 -8.30 -4.62
C ASP A 172 -15.40 -6.90 -4.04
N ALA A 173 -15.33 -5.90 -4.92
CA ALA A 173 -15.07 -4.51 -4.58
C ALA A 173 -16.29 -3.60 -4.83
N ARG A 174 -17.50 -4.15 -4.96
CA ARG A 174 -18.71 -3.35 -5.24
C ARG A 174 -18.97 -2.27 -4.19
N ASP A 175 -18.78 -2.58 -2.91
CA ASP A 175 -19.01 -1.66 -1.78
C ASP A 175 -17.70 -1.04 -1.23
N ALA A 176 -16.60 -1.20 -1.97
CA ALA A 176 -15.30 -0.70 -1.58
C ALA A 176 -15.12 0.75 -2.04
N PRO A 177 -14.85 1.71 -1.12
CA PRO A 177 -14.59 3.09 -1.51
C PRO A 177 -13.32 3.16 -2.36
N VAL A 178 -13.39 3.98 -3.42
CA VAL A 178 -12.24 4.39 -4.22
C VAL A 178 -11.93 5.83 -3.87
N PHE A 179 -10.77 6.06 -3.27
CA PHE A 179 -10.37 7.35 -2.77
C PHE A 179 -9.48 8.09 -3.78
N SER A 180 -9.69 9.39 -3.94
CA SER A 180 -8.88 10.21 -4.84
C SER A 180 -8.02 11.22 -4.07
N ARG A 181 -6.89 11.64 -4.67
CA ARG A 181 -6.05 12.73 -4.16
C ARG A 181 -6.80 14.07 -4.13
N ARG A 182 -7.77 14.26 -5.03
CA ARG A 182 -8.58 15.49 -5.12
C ARG A 182 -9.50 15.66 -3.90
N GLU A 183 -10.03 14.57 -3.37
CA GLU A 183 -10.91 14.58 -2.18
C GLU A 183 -10.14 14.76 -0.88
N PHE A 184 -8.83 14.47 -0.88
CA PHE A 184 -7.97 14.61 0.31
C PHE A 184 -7.53 16.07 0.57
N THR A 185 -8.52 16.94 0.77
CA THR A 185 -8.34 18.35 1.08
C THR A 185 -7.72 18.56 2.47
N PRO A 186 -7.25 19.78 2.81
CA PRO A 186 -6.75 20.07 4.16
C PRO A 186 -7.76 19.78 5.29
N SER A 187 -9.06 19.97 5.05
CA SER A 187 -10.10 19.65 6.05
C SER A 187 -10.27 18.15 6.24
N VAL A 188 -10.28 17.37 5.16
CA VAL A 188 -10.33 15.89 5.22
C VAL A 188 -9.09 15.35 5.91
N ARG A 189 -7.91 15.95 5.65
CA ARG A 189 -6.67 15.60 6.35
C ARG A 189 -6.77 15.84 7.86
N ALA A 190 -7.27 16.99 8.29
CA ALA A 190 -7.46 17.28 9.71
C ALA A 190 -8.48 16.31 10.35
N ALA A 191 -9.55 15.98 9.63
CA ALA A 191 -10.53 15.00 10.06
C ALA A 191 -9.92 13.59 10.18
N ALA A 192 -9.01 13.20 9.29
CA ALA A 192 -8.29 11.92 9.37
C ALA A 192 -7.45 11.81 10.65
N GLU A 193 -6.72 12.87 11.01
CA GLU A 193 -5.92 12.92 12.24
C GLU A 193 -6.79 12.81 13.48
N GLN A 194 -7.85 13.61 13.56
CA GLN A 194 -8.81 13.58 14.67
C GLN A 194 -9.52 12.24 14.77
N GLY A 195 -9.95 11.70 13.63
CA GLY A 195 -10.68 10.43 13.56
C GLY A 195 -9.84 9.25 13.98
N PHE A 196 -8.56 9.20 13.60
CA PHE A 196 -7.63 8.19 14.09
C PHE A 196 -7.48 8.25 15.62
N LEU A 197 -7.27 9.45 16.19
CA LEU A 197 -7.12 9.63 17.65
C LEU A 197 -8.39 9.26 18.42
N ALA A 198 -9.57 9.58 17.88
CA ALA A 198 -10.85 9.20 18.45
C ALA A 198 -11.03 7.67 18.48
N MET A 199 -10.73 7.00 17.36
CA MET A 199 -10.78 5.55 17.26
C MET A 199 -9.76 4.86 18.18
N LYS A 200 -8.54 5.39 18.28
CA LYS A 200 -7.50 4.93 19.21
C LYS A 200 -7.96 5.02 20.67
N SER A 201 -8.57 6.13 21.05
CA SER A 201 -9.10 6.32 22.41
C SER A 201 -10.20 5.29 22.74
N ARG A 202 -11.09 5.03 21.77
CA ARG A 202 -12.13 3.99 21.88
C ARG A 202 -11.56 2.58 22.03
N ASP A 203 -10.49 2.25 21.29
CA ASP A 203 -9.81 0.95 21.35
C ASP A 203 -9.20 0.70 22.75
N ALA A 204 -8.54 1.72 23.30
CA ALA A 204 -7.95 1.67 24.64
C ALA A 204 -9.03 1.49 25.73
N MET A 205 -10.15 2.22 25.65
CA MET A 205 -11.26 2.07 26.60
C MET A 205 -11.89 0.67 26.54
N SER A 206 -12.04 0.11 25.34
CA SER A 206 -12.60 -1.23 25.15
C SER A 206 -11.69 -2.31 25.75
N SER A 207 -10.37 -2.18 25.56
CA SER A 207 -9.37 -3.09 26.12
C SER A 207 -9.31 -3.04 27.65
N ALA A 208 -9.44 -1.84 28.24
CA ALA A 208 -9.50 -1.65 29.70
C ALA A 208 -10.74 -2.31 30.31
N ASN A 209 -11.92 -2.12 29.69
CA ASN A 209 -13.16 -2.73 30.14
C ASN A 209 -13.15 -4.26 30.05
N ALA A 210 -12.57 -4.82 28.98
CA ALA A 210 -12.41 -6.28 28.84
C ALA A 210 -11.45 -6.86 29.90
N SER A 211 -10.39 -6.14 30.25
CA SER A 211 -9.44 -6.57 31.29
C SER A 211 -10.09 -6.55 32.69
N ALA A 212 -10.91 -5.54 32.96
CA ALA A 212 -11.64 -5.42 34.24
C ALA A 212 -12.70 -6.51 34.43
N SER A 213 -13.42 -6.91 33.37
CA SER A 213 -14.44 -7.97 33.45
C SER A 213 -13.83 -9.37 33.64
N VAL A 214 -12.65 -9.62 33.08
CA VAL A 214 -11.89 -10.87 33.31
C VAL A 214 -11.35 -10.93 34.74
N ALA A 215 -10.96 -9.80 35.33
CA ALA A 215 -10.51 -9.74 36.71
C ALA A 215 -11.64 -9.95 37.74
N GLN A 216 -12.88 -9.57 37.42
CA GLN A 216 -14.06 -9.75 38.29
C GLN A 216 -14.71 -11.13 38.20
N SER A 217 -14.35 -11.94 37.21
CA SER A 217 -14.89 -13.29 36.99
C SER A 217 -13.94 -14.42 37.46
N ARG A 218 -12.85 -14.07 38.14
CA ARG A 218 -11.93 -14.97 38.84
C ARG A 218 -12.04 -14.81 40.34
#